data_AF-A0A955Y9Z3-F1
#
_entry.id   AF-A0A955Y9Z3-F1
#
_cell.length_a   1.000
_cell.length_b   1.000
_cell.length_c   1.000
_cell.angle_alpha   90.00
_cell.angle_beta   90.00
_cell.angle_gamma   90.00
#
_symmetry.space_group_name_H-M   'P 1'
#
loop_
_entity.id
_entity.type
_entity.pdbx_description
1 polymer ?
#
loop_
_entity_poly.entity_id
_entity_poly.type
_entity_poly.pdbx_seq_one_letter_code
_entity_poly.pdbx_strand_id
1 'polypeptide(L)'
;GRGFRSPEARGVEDRSAPISVADGGELGAEAHVSDGLELRGGAFGTWVSNEIRFEHAAARFLTTGSTRRLGGFGGFTARPIHALEIELDVTGSDGRYTATGELIPYAPRWLVVGSVALHQAITGPIVWTAGTRTTWLAPRAIPGGFASHASLVTDLTTRARVRDTVVDLDIANVFATRWRDGEFVYASSWNATDLSDPPALPVRHFTAGAPFEVRLGLGWVL
;
A
#
# COMPACT_ATOMS: atom_id res chain seq x y z
N GLY A 1 21.33 6.59 5.22
CA GLY A 1 21.64 5.15 5.15
C GLY A 1 21.96 4.74 3.72
N ARG A 2 22.55 3.56 3.55
CA ARG A 2 22.85 2.96 2.23
C ARG A 2 22.39 1.51 2.22
N GLY A 3 21.69 1.12 1.16
CA GLY A 3 21.30 -0.26 0.86
C GLY A 3 21.78 -0.68 -0.52
N PHE A 4 21.72 -1.99 -0.81
CA PHE A 4 21.99 -2.52 -2.14
C PHE A 4 21.12 -3.74 -2.42
N ARG A 5 20.87 -4.02 -3.70
CA ARG A 5 20.27 -5.27 -4.17
C ARG A 5 21.33 -6.08 -4.89
N SER A 6 21.55 -7.30 -4.44
CA SER A 6 22.43 -8.26 -5.11
C SER A 6 21.96 -8.51 -6.55
N PRO A 7 22.87 -8.73 -7.50
CA PRO A 7 22.49 -9.03 -8.88
C PRO A 7 21.67 -10.32 -8.97
N GLU A 8 20.67 -10.34 -9.85
CA GLU A 8 19.89 -11.54 -10.14
C GLU A 8 20.69 -12.49 -11.03
N ALA A 9 20.75 -13.78 -10.69
CA ALA A 9 21.51 -14.78 -11.44
C ALA A 9 21.09 -14.88 -12.93
N ARG A 10 19.80 -14.63 -13.23
CA ARG A 10 19.25 -14.60 -14.60
C ARG A 10 19.50 -13.28 -15.35
N GLY A 11 20.00 -12.25 -14.69
CA GLY A 11 20.35 -10.95 -15.29
C GLY A 11 21.85 -10.78 -15.57
N VAL A 12 22.68 -11.79 -15.27
CA VAL A 12 24.11 -11.78 -15.56
C VAL A 12 24.32 -12.22 -17.01
N GLU A 13 24.33 -11.26 -17.93
CA GLU A 13 24.87 -11.48 -19.27
C GLU A 13 26.39 -11.22 -19.25
N ASP A 14 27.13 -12.29 -19.53
CA ASP A 14 28.52 -12.45 -20.00
C ASP A 14 29.63 -11.43 -19.68
N ARG A 15 29.51 -10.53 -18.69
CA ARG A 15 30.63 -9.88 -17.93
C ARG A 15 30.25 -8.74 -16.97
N SER A 16 28.99 -8.29 -16.86
CA SER A 16 28.65 -7.25 -15.87
C SER A 16 27.35 -7.55 -15.14
N ALA A 17 27.41 -7.58 -13.80
CA ALA A 17 26.29 -7.79 -12.91
C ALA A 17 26.06 -6.49 -12.11
N PRO A 18 25.38 -5.48 -12.69
CA PRO A 18 25.28 -4.16 -12.08
C PRO A 18 24.55 -4.24 -10.74
N ILE A 19 25.26 -3.85 -9.67
CA ILE A 19 24.69 -3.76 -8.33
C ILE A 19 23.85 -2.48 -8.25
N SER A 20 22.59 -2.64 -7.89
CA SER A 20 21.71 -1.48 -7.62
C SER A 20 21.95 -1.03 -6.19
N VAL A 21 22.42 0.20 -6.04
CA VAL A 21 22.72 0.82 -4.74
C VAL A 21 21.68 1.89 -4.47
N ALA A 22 21.16 1.93 -3.25
CA ALA A 22 20.20 2.92 -2.80
C ALA A 22 20.83 3.75 -1.68
N ASP A 23 21.01 5.04 -1.92
CA ASP A 23 21.42 6.03 -0.93
C ASP A 23 20.19 6.80 -0.46
N GLY A 24 20.01 6.95 0.85
CA GLY A 24 18.84 7.63 1.38
C GLY A 24 19.10 8.42 2.66
N GLY A 25 18.27 9.43 2.87
CA GLY A 25 18.22 10.23 4.08
C GLY A 25 16.78 10.46 4.50
N GLU A 26 16.56 10.55 5.80
CA GLU A 26 15.26 10.81 6.40
C GLU A 26 15.45 11.76 7.59
N LEU A 27 14.47 12.65 7.76
CA LEU A 27 14.34 13.49 8.94
C LEU A 27 12.88 13.48 9.37
N GLY A 28 12.66 13.16 10.64
CA GLY A 28 11.33 13.12 11.24
C GLY A 28 11.30 13.76 12.62
N ALA A 29 10.09 14.10 13.05
CA ALA A 29 9.80 14.60 14.38
C ALA A 29 8.46 14.04 14.87
N GLU A 30 8.36 13.93 16.19
CA GLU A 30 7.15 13.58 16.90
C GLU A 30 6.92 14.61 18.01
N ALA A 31 5.66 14.95 18.27
CA ALA A 31 5.28 15.89 19.30
C ALA A 31 4.04 15.40 20.05
N HIS A 32 4.14 15.34 21.37
CA HIS A 32 2.99 15.22 22.27
C HIS A 32 2.47 16.63 22.56
N VAL A 33 1.36 17.00 21.91
CA VAL A 33 0.76 18.35 22.04
C VAL A 33 -0.07 18.45 23.33
N SER A 34 -0.69 17.34 23.73
CA SER A 34 -1.40 17.16 25.00
C SER A 34 -1.47 15.67 25.35
N ASP A 35 -2.04 15.34 26.51
CA ASP A 35 -2.25 13.94 26.94
C ASP A 35 -3.09 13.11 25.95
N GLY A 36 -3.87 13.77 25.09
CA GLY A 36 -4.73 13.14 24.11
C GLY A 36 -4.42 13.49 22.66
N LEU A 37 -3.28 14.12 22.35
CA LEU A 37 -2.92 14.45 20.97
C LEU A 37 -1.43 14.27 20.70
N GLU A 38 -1.13 13.36 19.78
CA GLU A 38 0.20 13.07 19.27
C GLU A 38 0.25 13.41 17.79
N LEU A 39 1.30 14.12 17.38
CA LEU A 39 1.58 14.46 15.98
C LEU A 39 2.90 13.82 15.57
N ARG A 40 2.95 13.23 14.38
CA ARG A 40 4.18 12.70 13.77
C ARG A 40 4.33 13.19 12.35
N GLY A 41 5.57 13.36 11.91
CA GLY A 41 5.83 13.64 10.51
C GLY A 41 7.30 13.64 10.16
N GLY A 42 7.57 13.55 8.88
CA GLY A 42 8.94 13.52 8.37
C GLY A 42 9.00 13.63 6.85
N ALA A 43 10.22 13.77 6.38
CA ALA A 43 10.56 13.82 4.97
C ALA A 43 11.70 12.85 4.69
N PHE A 44 11.67 12.26 3.49
CA PHE A 44 12.70 11.33 3.04
C PHE A 44 13.11 11.62 1.61
N GLY A 45 14.34 11.21 1.30
CA GLY A 45 14.87 11.17 -0.05
C GLY A 45 15.69 9.91 -0.25
N THR A 46 15.44 9.21 -1.36
CA THR A 46 16.17 8.01 -1.75
C THR A 46 16.60 8.12 -3.21
N TRP A 47 17.87 7.88 -3.49
CA TRP A 47 18.47 7.83 -4.82
C TRP A 47 18.94 6.41 -5.09
N VAL A 48 18.46 5.82 -6.17
CA VAL A 48 18.84 4.47 -6.59
C VAL A 48 19.70 4.58 -7.84
N SER A 49 20.89 4.00 -7.80
CA SER A 49 21.87 4.07 -8.90
C SER A 49 21.35 3.44 -10.18
N ASN A 50 20.50 2.43 -10.06
CA ASN A 50 19.88 1.75 -11.18
C ASN A 50 18.63 0.99 -10.75
N GLU A 51 17.54 1.15 -11.49
CA GLU A 51 16.31 0.42 -11.27
C GLU A 51 16.29 -0.88 -12.07
N ILE A 52 15.75 -1.94 -11.48
CA ILE A 52 15.61 -3.24 -12.12
C ILE A 52 14.12 -3.51 -12.33
N ARG A 53 13.73 -3.67 -13.59
CA ARG A 53 12.35 -3.95 -13.99
C ARG A 53 12.26 -5.29 -14.70
N PHE A 54 11.23 -6.07 -14.40
CA PHE A 54 10.92 -7.26 -15.18
C PHE A 54 10.30 -6.86 -16.53
N GLU A 55 10.91 -7.31 -17.63
CA GLU A 55 10.35 -7.21 -18.97
C GLU A 55 9.72 -8.55 -19.34
N HIS A 56 8.39 -8.55 -19.45
CA HIS A 56 7.58 -9.74 -19.69
C HIS A 56 7.82 -10.31 -21.10
N ALA A 57 8.00 -9.45 -22.11
CA ALA A 57 8.24 -9.90 -23.48
C ALA A 57 9.56 -10.65 -23.64
N ALA A 58 10.58 -10.28 -22.85
CA ALA A 58 11.90 -10.90 -22.87
C ALA A 58 12.10 -11.89 -21.70
N ALA A 59 11.10 -12.08 -20.84
CA ALA A 59 11.13 -12.89 -19.62
C ALA A 59 12.39 -12.67 -18.76
N ARG A 60 12.89 -11.43 -18.70
CA ARG A 60 14.15 -11.09 -18.01
C ARG A 60 14.07 -9.76 -17.29
N PHE A 61 14.97 -9.57 -16.33
CA PHE A 61 15.13 -8.31 -15.63
C PHE A 61 16.03 -7.37 -16.43
N LEU A 62 15.56 -6.16 -16.67
CA LEU A 62 16.29 -5.09 -17.36
C LEU A 62 16.66 -3.99 -16.38
N THR A 63 17.87 -3.47 -16.57
CA THR A 63 18.36 -2.22 -15.99
C THR A 63 17.68 -1.06 -16.72
N THR A 64 16.94 -0.22 -16.00
CA THR A 64 16.17 0.88 -16.60
C THR A 64 16.72 2.27 -16.23
N GLY A 65 17.82 2.35 -15.49
CA GLY A 65 18.52 3.59 -15.15
C GLY A 65 18.25 4.09 -13.74
N SER A 66 18.93 5.17 -13.36
CA SER A 66 18.86 5.69 -11.99
C SER A 66 17.56 6.40 -11.68
N THR A 67 17.11 6.29 -10.43
CA THR A 67 15.86 6.88 -9.94
C THR A 67 16.07 7.69 -8.67
N ARG A 68 15.13 8.60 -8.40
CA ARG A 68 15.00 9.28 -7.11
C ARG A 68 13.57 9.13 -6.60
N ARG A 69 13.41 9.07 -5.29
CA ARG A 69 12.12 9.08 -4.58
C ARG A 69 12.22 10.14 -3.51
N LEU A 70 11.45 11.21 -3.64
CA LEU A 70 11.36 12.26 -2.63
C LEU A 70 9.95 12.24 -2.07
N GLY A 71 9.82 12.34 -0.76
CA GLY A 71 8.52 12.27 -0.14
C GLY A 71 8.52 12.70 1.29
N GLY A 72 7.36 12.52 1.90
CA GLY A 72 7.16 12.77 3.31
C GLY A 72 5.91 12.09 3.80
N PHE A 73 5.81 12.05 5.11
CA PHE A 73 4.66 11.50 5.81
C PHE A 73 4.27 12.43 6.94
N GLY A 74 3.00 12.36 7.32
CA GLY A 74 2.47 13.08 8.45
C GLY A 74 1.26 12.32 8.99
N GLY A 75 1.05 12.41 10.28
CA GLY A 75 -0.09 11.79 10.91
C GLY A 75 -0.34 12.33 12.30
N PHE A 76 -1.50 11.96 12.82
CA PHE A 76 -1.85 12.25 14.21
C PHE A 76 -2.60 11.09 14.83
N THR A 77 -2.50 11.01 16.15
CA THR A 77 -3.37 10.19 16.99
C THR A 77 -4.04 11.10 18.01
N ALA A 78 -5.37 11.08 18.06
CA ALA A 78 -6.17 11.89 18.96
C ALA A 78 -7.06 11.00 19.83
N ARG A 79 -7.05 11.26 21.15
CA ARG A 79 -7.84 10.59 22.18
C ARG A 79 -8.72 11.61 22.90
N PRO A 80 -9.79 12.11 22.26
CA PRO A 80 -10.64 13.16 22.84
C PRO A 80 -11.33 12.72 24.14
N ILE A 81 -11.56 11.41 24.29
CA ILE A 81 -12.00 10.76 25.52
C ILE A 81 -11.24 9.44 25.69
N HIS A 82 -11.14 8.92 26.91
CA HIS A 82 -10.41 7.69 27.24
C HIS A 82 -10.83 6.45 26.44
N ALA A 83 -12.08 6.43 25.95
CA ALA A 83 -12.62 5.30 25.19
C ALA A 83 -12.43 5.43 23.68
N LEU A 84 -12.09 6.61 23.15
CA LEU A 84 -12.08 6.89 21.71
C LEU A 84 -10.69 7.29 21.23
N GLU A 85 -10.21 6.65 20.18
CA GLU A 85 -8.99 6.98 19.47
C GLU A 85 -9.30 7.26 17.99
N ILE A 86 -8.67 8.29 17.44
CA ILE A 86 -8.77 8.67 16.03
C ILE A 86 -7.35 8.77 15.51
N GLU A 87 -7.04 8.05 14.43
CA GLU A 87 -5.74 8.09 13.77
C GLU A 87 -5.91 8.55 12.32
N LEU A 88 -4.96 9.34 11.84
CA LEU A 88 -4.82 9.66 10.43
C LEU A 88 -3.36 9.63 10.05
N ASP A 89 -3.03 8.93 8.97
CA ASP A 89 -1.73 8.92 8.33
C ASP A 89 -1.86 9.31 6.87
N VAL A 90 -0.93 10.15 6.42
CA VAL A 90 -0.81 10.62 5.05
C VAL A 90 0.63 10.43 4.63
N THR A 91 0.87 9.70 3.55
CA THR A 91 2.18 9.57 2.91
C THR A 91 2.11 10.07 1.49
N GLY A 92 3.04 10.95 1.13
CA GLY A 92 3.23 11.46 -0.22
C GLY A 92 4.60 11.06 -0.76
N SER A 93 4.66 10.61 -2.01
CA SER A 93 5.93 10.22 -2.66
C SER A 93 5.94 10.57 -4.15
N ASP A 94 7.02 11.19 -4.60
CA ASP A 94 7.30 11.48 -6.00
C ASP A 94 8.56 10.70 -6.42
N GLY A 95 8.32 9.55 -7.05
CA GLY A 95 9.35 8.69 -7.62
C GLY A 95 9.56 9.00 -9.10
N ARG A 96 10.80 9.29 -9.52
CA ARG A 96 11.13 9.57 -10.93
C ARG A 96 12.46 8.98 -11.37
N TYR A 97 12.57 8.68 -12.66
CA TYR A 97 13.85 8.49 -13.33
C TYR A 97 14.62 9.81 -13.38
N THR A 98 15.91 9.79 -13.02
CA THR A 98 16.69 11.03 -12.92
C THR A 98 17.01 11.63 -14.28
N ALA A 99 17.23 10.79 -15.29
CA ALA A 99 17.60 11.22 -16.64
C ALA A 99 16.40 11.76 -17.45
N THR A 100 15.23 11.13 -17.32
CA THR A 100 14.04 11.47 -18.14
C THR A 100 12.98 12.27 -17.39
N GLY A 101 12.98 12.23 -16.05
CA GLY A 101 11.94 12.82 -15.23
C GLY A 101 10.61 12.05 -15.22
N GLU A 102 10.55 10.91 -15.92
CA GLU A 102 9.37 10.05 -15.96
C GLU A 102 9.06 9.45 -14.57
N LEU A 103 7.77 9.26 -14.28
CA LEU A 103 7.32 8.67 -13.02
C LEU A 103 7.73 7.19 -12.93
N ILE A 104 8.14 6.77 -11.74
CA ILE A 104 8.34 5.35 -11.44
C ILE A 104 6.97 4.66 -11.43
N PRO A 105 6.76 3.62 -12.25
CA PRO A 105 5.48 2.93 -12.29
C PRO A 105 5.13 2.21 -10.98
N TYR A 106 3.84 1.98 -10.77
CA TYR A 106 3.25 1.23 -9.65
C TYR A 106 3.41 1.86 -8.26
N ALA A 107 4.14 2.97 -8.13
CA ALA A 107 4.24 3.72 -6.89
C ALA A 107 3.09 4.74 -6.76
N PRO A 108 2.17 4.59 -5.80
CA PRO A 108 1.14 5.60 -5.54
C PRO A 108 1.80 6.90 -5.06
N ARG A 109 1.28 8.03 -5.54
CA ARG A 109 1.79 9.34 -5.11
C ARG A 109 1.29 9.75 -3.73
N TRP A 110 0.13 9.21 -3.36
CA TRP A 110 -0.48 9.44 -2.06
C TRP A 110 -1.12 8.16 -1.53
N LEU A 111 -0.94 7.94 -0.23
CA LEU A 111 -1.64 6.95 0.57
C LEU A 111 -2.16 7.67 1.81
N VAL A 112 -3.46 7.58 2.04
CA VAL A 112 -4.10 8.11 3.26
C VAL A 112 -4.79 6.97 3.97
N VAL A 113 -4.52 6.83 5.25
CA VAL A 113 -5.17 5.84 6.10
C VAL A 113 -5.74 6.54 7.32
N GLY A 114 -7.05 6.40 7.54
CA GLY A 114 -7.72 6.93 8.72
C GLY A 114 -8.33 5.79 9.52
N SER A 115 -8.34 5.91 10.84
CA SER A 115 -9.04 4.97 11.71
C SER A 115 -9.78 5.69 12.84
N VAL A 116 -10.86 5.06 13.30
CA VAL A 116 -11.56 5.45 14.52
C VAL A 116 -11.75 4.18 15.32
N ALA A 117 -11.28 4.16 16.57
CA ALA A 117 -11.37 3.03 17.47
C ALA A 117 -12.05 3.42 18.78
N LEU A 118 -13.07 2.67 19.16
CA LEU A 118 -13.70 2.67 20.46
C LEU A 118 -13.11 1.51 21.26
N HIS A 119 -12.23 1.80 22.21
CA HIS A 119 -11.52 0.80 23.02
C HIS A 119 -12.44 0.11 24.02
N GLN A 120 -13.35 0.86 24.63
CA GLN A 120 -14.26 0.33 25.64
C GLN A 120 -15.56 1.13 25.69
N ALA A 121 -16.69 0.47 25.44
CA ALA A 121 -18.01 0.98 25.80
C ALA A 121 -18.80 -0.09 26.56
N ILE A 122 -19.47 0.30 27.64
CA ILE A 122 -20.20 -0.64 28.50
C ILE A 122 -21.69 -0.45 28.28
N THR A 123 -22.40 -1.54 28.00
CA THR A 123 -23.86 -1.55 27.89
C THR A 123 -24.41 -2.76 28.66
N GLY A 124 -24.85 -2.52 29.89
CA GLY A 124 -25.24 -3.60 30.80
C GLY A 124 -24.05 -4.53 31.09
N PRO A 125 -24.18 -5.86 30.86
CA PRO A 125 -23.10 -6.82 31.08
C PRO A 125 -22.10 -6.91 29.91
N ILE A 126 -22.32 -6.14 28.83
CA ILE A 126 -21.54 -6.24 27.59
C ILE A 126 -20.47 -5.15 27.56
N VAL A 127 -19.24 -5.54 27.26
CA VAL A 127 -18.13 -4.64 26.94
C VAL A 127 -17.89 -4.68 25.42
N TRP A 128 -18.02 -3.52 24.79
CA TRP A 128 -17.83 -3.33 23.36
C TRP A 128 -16.46 -2.75 23.06
N THR A 129 -15.83 -3.27 22.02
CA THR A 129 -14.72 -2.64 21.32
C THR A 129 -15.11 -2.57 19.85
N ALA A 130 -14.91 -1.45 19.18
CA ALA A 130 -15.25 -1.32 17.77
C ALA A 130 -14.23 -0.43 17.08
N GLY A 131 -14.05 -0.60 15.77
CA GLY A 131 -13.21 0.31 15.02
C GLY A 131 -13.45 0.25 13.53
N THR A 132 -13.21 1.37 12.86
CA THR A 132 -13.20 1.45 11.40
C THR A 132 -11.81 1.82 10.91
N ARG A 133 -11.46 1.33 9.72
CA ARG A 133 -10.24 1.72 9.03
C ARG A 133 -10.57 2.04 7.59
N THR A 134 -10.20 3.23 7.13
CA THR A 134 -10.41 3.67 5.75
C THR A 134 -9.07 3.90 5.10
N THR A 135 -8.85 3.26 3.94
CA THR A 135 -7.66 3.43 3.12
C THR A 135 -8.03 4.11 1.81
N TRP A 136 -7.38 5.23 1.51
CA TRP A 136 -7.43 5.88 0.21
C TRP A 136 -6.07 5.77 -0.49
N LEU A 137 -6.10 5.25 -1.70
CA LEU A 137 -4.94 5.08 -2.56
C LEU A 137 -5.11 5.95 -3.81
N ALA A 138 -4.19 6.89 -4.02
CA ALA A 138 -4.20 7.73 -5.22
C ALA A 138 -3.80 6.95 -6.48
N PRO A 139 -4.18 7.45 -7.67
CA PRO A 139 -3.69 6.93 -8.94
C PRO A 139 -2.16 6.85 -8.96
N ARG A 140 -1.64 5.71 -9.42
CA ARG A 140 -0.21 5.48 -9.69
C ARG A 140 0.05 5.45 -11.18
N ALA A 141 1.24 5.89 -11.59
CA ALA A 141 1.67 5.74 -12.96
C ALA A 141 1.78 4.26 -13.32
N ILE A 142 1.39 3.90 -14.53
CA ILE A 142 1.51 2.56 -15.10
C ILE A 142 2.31 2.70 -16.40
N PRO A 143 3.15 1.71 -16.80
CA PRO A 143 3.92 1.79 -18.03
C PRO A 143 3.02 2.03 -19.25
N GLY A 144 3.52 2.77 -20.25
CA GLY A 144 2.77 3.11 -21.46
C GLY A 144 1.87 4.34 -21.34
N GLY A 145 2.10 5.21 -20.35
CA GLY A 145 1.35 6.46 -20.16
C GLY A 145 -0.01 6.27 -19.47
N PHE A 146 -0.32 5.06 -19.01
CA PHE A 146 -1.55 4.77 -18.27
C PHE A 146 -1.44 5.24 -16.81
N ALA A 147 -2.59 5.43 -16.18
CA ALA A 147 -2.72 5.60 -14.73
C ALA A 147 -3.67 4.55 -14.14
N SER A 148 -3.39 4.13 -12.92
CA SER A 148 -4.33 3.32 -12.14
C SER A 148 -5.52 4.15 -11.70
N HIS A 149 -6.55 3.47 -11.23
CA HIS A 149 -7.68 4.09 -10.57
C HIS A 149 -7.33 4.43 -9.13
N ALA A 150 -7.96 5.47 -8.60
CA ALA A 150 -8.00 5.69 -7.17
C ALA A 150 -8.88 4.62 -6.52
N SER A 151 -8.56 4.25 -5.27
CA SER A 151 -9.38 3.34 -4.47
C SER A 151 -9.63 3.92 -3.09
N LEU A 152 -10.85 3.76 -2.59
CA LEU A 152 -11.25 4.10 -1.22
C LEU A 152 -11.96 2.88 -0.64
N VAL A 153 -11.42 2.30 0.42
CA VAL A 153 -11.95 1.07 1.02
C VAL A 153 -12.06 1.27 2.52
N THR A 154 -13.18 0.87 3.10
CA THR A 154 -13.43 0.96 4.54
C THR A 154 -13.75 -0.40 5.10
N ASP A 155 -13.07 -0.75 6.19
CA ASP A 155 -13.29 -1.96 6.98
C ASP A 155 -13.88 -1.58 8.35
N LEU A 156 -14.61 -2.50 8.95
CA LEU A 156 -15.21 -2.38 10.29
C LEU A 156 -14.90 -3.64 11.09
N THR A 157 -14.41 -3.46 12.31
CA THR A 157 -14.29 -4.53 13.31
C THR A 157 -15.15 -4.17 14.52
N THR A 158 -15.84 -5.15 15.09
CA THR A 158 -16.62 -5.00 16.33
C THR A 158 -16.47 -6.25 17.19
N ARG A 159 -16.27 -6.06 18.48
CA ARG A 159 -16.16 -7.09 19.49
C ARG A 159 -17.14 -6.82 20.61
N ALA A 160 -17.87 -7.85 21.02
CA ALA A 160 -18.72 -7.85 22.19
C ALA A 160 -18.23 -8.90 23.18
N ARG A 161 -17.93 -8.51 24.42
CA ARG A 161 -17.56 -9.43 25.49
C ARG A 161 -18.61 -9.43 26.60
N VAL A 162 -19.04 -10.62 27.01
CA VAL A 162 -19.92 -10.83 28.16
C VAL A 162 -19.30 -11.87 29.06
N ARG A 163 -18.84 -11.45 30.25
CA ARG A 163 -18.03 -12.29 31.16
C ARG A 163 -16.84 -12.87 30.40
N ASP A 164 -16.86 -14.18 30.20
CA ASP A 164 -15.78 -14.97 29.61
C ASP A 164 -16.06 -15.25 28.13
N THR A 165 -17.24 -14.91 27.60
CA THR A 165 -17.59 -15.12 26.19
C THR A 165 -17.28 -13.88 25.36
N VAL A 166 -16.72 -14.08 24.17
CA VAL A 166 -16.39 -13.04 23.19
C VAL A 166 -17.06 -13.37 21.86
N VAL A 167 -17.64 -12.35 21.22
CA VAL A 167 -18.14 -12.40 19.85
C VAL A 167 -17.39 -11.33 19.05
N ASP A 168 -16.77 -11.74 17.94
CA ASP A 168 -16.05 -10.87 17.02
C ASP A 168 -16.76 -10.80 15.68
N LEU A 169 -16.85 -9.60 15.10
CA LEU A 169 -17.41 -9.34 13.79
C LEU A 169 -16.41 -8.49 13.00
N ASP A 170 -15.89 -9.04 11.91
CA ASP A 170 -15.03 -8.33 10.97
C ASP A 170 -15.74 -8.20 9.63
N ILE A 171 -15.93 -6.97 9.17
CA ILE A 171 -16.52 -6.65 7.87
C ILE A 171 -15.46 -5.96 7.02
N ALA A 172 -15.00 -6.64 5.98
CA ALA A 172 -14.12 -6.06 4.98
C ALA A 172 -14.95 -5.32 3.93
N ASN A 173 -14.46 -4.17 3.45
CA ASN A 173 -15.08 -3.38 2.39
C ASN A 173 -16.59 -3.14 2.62
N VAL A 174 -16.92 -2.49 3.74
CA VAL A 174 -18.28 -2.25 4.26
C VAL A 174 -19.21 -1.61 3.20
N PHE A 175 -18.65 -0.81 2.30
CA PHE A 175 -19.41 -0.13 1.23
C PHE A 175 -19.50 -0.93 -0.06
N ALA A 176 -19.05 -2.19 -0.09
CA ALA A 176 -19.01 -3.05 -1.28
C ALA A 176 -18.39 -2.35 -2.50
N THR A 177 -17.37 -1.53 -2.27
CA THR A 177 -16.70 -0.77 -3.31
C THR A 177 -16.01 -1.73 -4.26
N ARG A 178 -16.25 -1.56 -5.57
CA ARG A 178 -15.51 -2.31 -6.60
C ARG A 178 -14.20 -1.60 -6.84
N TRP A 179 -13.10 -2.20 -6.42
CA TRP A 179 -11.78 -1.59 -6.52
C TRP A 179 -10.75 -2.57 -7.09
N ARG A 180 -9.64 -2.01 -7.57
CA ARG A 180 -8.55 -2.74 -8.20
C ARG A 180 -7.35 -2.65 -7.28
N ASP A 181 -6.93 -3.80 -6.76
CA ASP A 181 -5.79 -3.89 -5.85
C ASP A 181 -4.48 -3.72 -6.63
N GLY A 182 -4.29 -4.59 -7.62
CA GLY A 182 -3.22 -4.54 -8.61
C GLY A 182 -3.72 -4.04 -9.96
N GLU A 183 -2.90 -3.25 -10.66
CA GLU A 183 -3.13 -2.88 -12.07
C GLU A 183 -1.80 -2.96 -12.80
N PHE A 184 -1.78 -3.68 -13.92
CA PHE A 184 -0.59 -4.00 -14.70
C PHE A 184 -0.87 -3.79 -16.19
N VAL A 185 0.18 -3.57 -16.98
CA VAL A 185 0.10 -3.45 -18.44
C VAL A 185 1.16 -4.36 -19.03
N TYR A 186 0.71 -5.35 -19.80
CA TYR A 186 1.56 -6.31 -20.49
C TYR A 186 0.81 -6.91 -21.69
N ALA A 187 1.55 -7.40 -22.66
CA ALA A 187 0.97 -8.14 -23.78
C ALA A 187 0.50 -9.52 -23.29
N SER A 188 -0.75 -9.88 -23.62
CA SER A 188 -1.33 -11.18 -23.29
C SER A 188 -2.24 -11.66 -24.40
N SER A 189 -2.41 -12.97 -24.50
CA SER A 189 -3.40 -13.62 -25.36
C SER A 189 -4.11 -14.70 -24.54
N TRP A 190 -5.42 -14.81 -24.69
CA TRP A 190 -6.23 -15.86 -24.06
C TRP A 190 -6.16 -17.18 -24.84
N ASN A 191 -5.69 -17.15 -26.09
CA ASN A 191 -5.57 -18.33 -26.94
C ASN A 191 -4.10 -18.76 -27.05
N ALA A 192 -3.63 -19.53 -26.05
CA ALA A 192 -2.25 -20.01 -26.02
C ALA A 192 -1.90 -21.00 -27.15
N THR A 193 -2.90 -21.50 -27.88
CA THR A 193 -2.78 -22.52 -28.93
C THR A 193 -2.80 -21.96 -30.35
N ASP A 194 -3.23 -20.72 -30.54
CA ASP A 194 -3.26 -20.08 -31.85
C ASP A 194 -2.04 -19.15 -32.02
N LEU A 195 -0.99 -19.71 -32.63
CA LEU A 195 0.23 -18.95 -32.96
C LEU A 195 0.01 -17.89 -34.06
N SER A 196 -1.16 -17.85 -34.69
CA SER A 196 -1.51 -16.82 -35.68
C SER A 196 -2.12 -15.55 -35.06
N ASP A 197 -2.47 -15.58 -33.77
CA ASP A 197 -2.91 -14.43 -32.97
C ASP A 197 -1.87 -14.11 -31.86
N PRO A 198 -0.68 -13.60 -32.22
CA PRO A 198 0.37 -13.30 -31.26
C PRO A 198 -0.11 -12.25 -30.24
N PRO A 199 0.44 -12.26 -29.00
CA PRO A 199 0.02 -11.35 -27.94
C PRO A 199 -0.08 -9.91 -28.44
N ALA A 200 -1.30 -9.37 -28.37
CA ALA A 200 -1.63 -8.04 -28.87
C ALA A 200 -0.85 -6.95 -28.11
N LEU A 201 -0.92 -5.72 -28.66
CA LEU A 201 -0.46 -4.49 -28.01
C LEU A 201 -0.73 -4.51 -26.50
N PRO A 202 0.15 -3.92 -25.67
CA PRO A 202 0.01 -3.99 -24.21
C PRO A 202 -1.40 -3.61 -23.75
N VAL A 203 -2.08 -4.54 -23.09
CA VAL A 203 -3.42 -4.32 -22.52
C VAL A 203 -3.35 -4.26 -21.00
N ARG A 204 -4.38 -3.67 -20.40
CA ARG A 204 -4.45 -3.52 -18.95
C ARG A 204 -5.03 -4.77 -18.30
N HIS A 205 -4.35 -5.25 -17.28
CA HIS A 205 -4.80 -6.29 -16.37
C HIS A 205 -4.98 -5.73 -14.97
N PHE A 206 -5.85 -6.33 -14.18
CA PHE A 206 -6.05 -5.95 -12.79
C PHE A 206 -6.34 -7.17 -11.92
N THR A 207 -6.00 -7.07 -10.65
CA THR A 207 -6.52 -7.97 -9.61
C THR A 207 -7.66 -7.27 -8.91
N ALA A 208 -8.78 -8.00 -8.73
CA ALA A 208 -9.88 -7.49 -7.95
C ALA A 208 -9.46 -7.34 -6.49
N GLY A 209 -9.78 -6.19 -5.89
CA GLY A 209 -9.62 -6.03 -4.46
C GLY A 209 -10.64 -6.83 -3.66
N ALA A 210 -10.44 -6.89 -2.34
CA ALA A 210 -11.32 -7.63 -1.44
C ALA A 210 -12.80 -7.19 -1.61
N PRO A 211 -13.74 -8.13 -1.75
CA PRO A 211 -15.17 -7.83 -1.83
C PRO A 211 -15.70 -7.45 -0.45
N PHE A 212 -16.99 -7.10 -0.38
CA PHE A 212 -17.71 -7.11 0.89
C PHE A 212 -17.68 -8.52 1.48
N GLU A 213 -17.11 -8.66 2.67
CA GLU A 213 -16.97 -9.94 3.36
C GLU A 213 -17.29 -9.75 4.84
N VAL A 214 -18.03 -10.70 5.42
CA VAL A 214 -18.38 -10.72 6.84
C VAL A 214 -17.80 -11.99 7.47
N ARG A 215 -17.01 -11.81 8.53
CA ARG A 215 -16.46 -12.90 9.35
C ARG A 215 -16.97 -12.77 10.78
N LEU A 216 -17.47 -13.87 11.32
CA LEU A 216 -17.96 -13.98 12.68
C LEU A 216 -17.06 -14.94 13.47
N GLY A 217 -16.53 -14.47 14.59
CA GLY A 217 -15.74 -15.24 15.54
C GLY A 217 -16.46 -15.43 16.87
N LEU A 218 -16.29 -16.58 17.50
CA LEU A 218 -16.75 -16.87 18.86
C LEU A 218 -15.56 -17.34 19.68
N GLY A 219 -15.36 -16.75 20.86
CA GLY A 219 -14.23 -16.99 21.72
C GLY A 219 -14.60 -17.05 23.21
N TRP A 220 -13.65 -17.53 24.01
CA TRP A 220 -13.77 -17.70 25.44
C TRP A 220 -12.46 -17.25 26.10
N VAL A 221 -12.52 -16.43 27.16
CA VAL A 221 -11.35 -15.98 27.92
C VAL A 221 -11.27 -16.81 29.20
N LEU A 222 -10.19 -17.58 29.36
CA LEU A 222 -9.93 -18.42 30.54
C LEU A 222 -9.31 -17.63 31.69
#